data_AF-A0A368TJ64-F1
#
_entry.id   AF-A0A368TJ64-F1
#
_cell.length_a   1.000
_cell.length_b   1.000
_cell.length_c   1.000
_cell.angle_alpha   90.00
_cell.angle_beta   90.00
_cell.angle_gamma   90.00
#
_symmetry.space_group_name_H-M   'P 1'
#
loop_
_entity.id
_entity.type
_entity.pdbx_description
1 polymer ?
#
loop_
_entity_poly.entity_id
_entity_poly.type
_entity_poly.pdbx_seq_one_letter_code
_entity_poly.pdbx_strand_id
1 'polypeptide(L)'
;MIEQTEQIYKILTLLFGTGAAGATLKYFIERRKTKRMETEKTILTYENLLSNLLLTRKTFVYQGEKRNELVMAILRNHKEIQISDFKTSDGRVKFDEFFGKNYPILNEKQLEEFKFIRGMNDTLVEYNSRVKDILSKNLSLTLEVPKLHDLLDHINIWLVKYNTEFKNNQKQCLVYVGPKGKPFPKNVENDIKMKIEELKK
;
A
#
# COMPACT_ATOMS: atom_id res chain seq x y z
N MET A 1 7.37 31.98 -9.71
CA MET A 1 7.87 31.59 -11.05
C MET A 1 6.80 31.64 -12.15
N ILE A 2 5.60 31.02 -12.03
CA ILE A 2 4.55 31.12 -13.07
C ILE A 2 4.15 32.58 -13.35
N GLU A 3 3.90 33.38 -12.30
CA GLU A 3 3.57 34.80 -12.48
C GLU A 3 4.64 35.58 -13.22
N GLN A 4 5.92 35.31 -12.94
CA GLN A 4 7.03 35.92 -13.67
C GLN A 4 7.08 35.46 -15.12
N THR A 5 6.77 34.19 -15.41
CA THR A 5 6.76 33.66 -16.79
C THR A 5 5.57 34.20 -17.59
N GLU A 6 4.41 34.39 -16.96
CA GLU A 6 3.24 35.02 -17.57
C GLU A 6 3.40 36.53 -17.76
N GLN A 7 4.07 37.22 -16.82
CA GLN A 7 4.48 38.62 -17.00
C GLN A 7 5.46 38.75 -18.17
N ILE A 8 6.47 37.89 -18.24
CA ILE A 8 7.42 37.85 -19.37
C ILE A 8 6.67 37.56 -20.68
N TYR A 9 5.68 36.67 -20.70
CA TYR A 9 4.87 36.42 -21.89
C TYR A 9 4.05 37.65 -22.30
N LYS A 10 3.38 38.33 -21.37
CA LYS A 10 2.67 39.58 -21.67
C LYS A 10 3.61 40.62 -22.30
N ILE A 11 4.81 40.77 -21.74
CA ILE A 11 5.84 41.69 -22.25
C ILE A 11 6.33 41.28 -23.64
N LEU A 12 6.65 40.01 -23.86
CA LEU A 12 7.15 39.52 -25.14
C LEU A 12 6.08 39.54 -26.25
N THR A 13 4.81 39.27 -25.91
CA THR A 13 3.70 39.33 -26.88
C THR A 13 3.41 40.77 -27.30
N LEU A 14 3.59 41.73 -26.37
CA LEU A 14 3.54 43.17 -26.66
C LEU A 14 4.71 43.64 -27.55
N LEU A 15 5.90 43.05 -27.40
CA LEU A 15 7.11 43.46 -28.13
C LEU A 15 7.26 42.85 -29.53
N PHE A 16 6.81 41.60 -29.75
CA PHE A 16 7.12 40.84 -30.97
C PHE A 16 5.94 40.62 -31.92
N GLY A 17 4.71 41.00 -31.54
CA GLY A 17 3.51 40.81 -32.37
C GLY A 17 3.13 39.34 -32.62
N THR A 18 2.07 39.10 -33.41
CA THR A 18 1.53 37.76 -33.73
C THR A 18 2.29 37.00 -34.82
N GLY A 19 3.51 37.42 -35.17
CA GLY A 19 4.34 36.76 -36.18
C GLY A 19 4.87 35.37 -35.75
N ALA A 20 5.67 34.74 -36.61
CA ALA A 20 6.21 33.38 -36.39
C ALA A 20 6.95 33.21 -35.04
N ALA A 21 7.63 34.26 -34.56
CA ALA A 21 8.28 34.28 -33.24
C ALA A 21 7.28 34.21 -32.07
N GLY A 22 6.16 34.93 -32.17
CA GLY A 22 5.07 34.89 -31.20
C GLY A 22 4.37 33.53 -31.15
N ALA A 23 4.11 32.92 -32.32
CA ALA A 23 3.54 31.58 -32.40
C ALA A 23 4.47 30.51 -31.79
N THR A 24 5.78 30.60 -32.07
CA THR A 24 6.80 29.71 -31.51
C THR A 24 6.89 29.85 -29.98
N LEU A 25 6.93 31.08 -29.46
CA LEU A 25 6.96 31.33 -28.02
C LEU A 25 5.70 30.80 -27.31
N LYS A 26 4.50 31.03 -27.88
CA LYS A 26 3.24 30.50 -27.36
C LYS A 26 3.27 28.97 -27.29
N TYR A 27 3.73 28.30 -28.36
CA TYR A 27 3.88 26.84 -28.37
C TYR A 27 4.80 26.34 -27.25
N PHE A 28 5.96 26.98 -27.03
CA PHE A 28 6.87 26.59 -25.95
C PHE A 28 6.26 26.76 -24.55
N ILE A 29 5.49 27.83 -24.33
CA ILE A 29 4.81 28.08 -23.05
C ILE A 29 3.74 27.02 -22.80
N GLU A 30 2.87 26.77 -23.78
CA GLU A 30 1.83 25.75 -23.66
C GLU A 30 2.44 24.37 -23.41
N ARG A 31 3.49 24.00 -24.15
CA ARG A 31 4.22 22.74 -23.93
C ARG A 31 4.81 22.65 -22.52
N ARG A 32 5.35 23.75 -21.98
CA ARG A 32 5.88 23.79 -20.60
C ARG A 32 4.77 23.68 -19.57
N LYS A 33 3.61 24.32 -19.78
CA LYS A 33 2.42 24.20 -18.93
C LYS A 33 1.91 22.76 -18.91
N THR A 34 1.74 22.14 -20.07
CA THR A 34 1.32 20.73 -20.18
C THR A 34 2.27 19.79 -19.45
N LYS A 35 3.59 19.90 -19.71
CA LYS A 35 4.59 19.07 -19.04
C LYS A 35 4.54 19.22 -17.51
N ARG A 36 4.38 20.45 -17.02
CA ARG A 36 4.27 20.72 -15.59
C ARG A 36 3.02 20.08 -14.98
N MET A 37 1.86 20.22 -15.63
CA MET A 37 0.62 19.59 -15.16
C MET A 37 0.74 18.06 -15.13
N GLU A 38 1.40 17.45 -16.11
CA GLU A 38 1.70 16.02 -16.13
C GLU A 38 2.61 15.61 -14.97
N THR A 39 3.67 16.37 -14.68
CA THR A 39 4.55 16.15 -13.53
C THR A 39 3.78 16.27 -12.21
N GLU A 40 2.96 17.30 -12.03
CA GLU A 40 2.14 17.51 -10.82
C GLU A 40 1.15 16.35 -10.61
N LYS A 41 0.49 15.89 -11.68
CA LYS A 41 -0.39 14.72 -11.63
C LYS A 41 0.37 13.44 -11.25
N THR A 42 1.58 13.28 -11.77
CA THR A 42 2.44 12.11 -11.45
C THR A 42 2.88 12.13 -10.00
N ILE A 43 3.29 13.29 -9.47
CA ILE A 43 3.62 13.48 -8.05
C ILE A 43 2.43 13.11 -7.17
N LEU A 44 1.24 13.64 -7.47
CA LEU A 44 0.02 13.32 -6.71
C LEU A 44 -0.31 11.82 -6.73
N THR A 45 -0.04 11.16 -7.86
CA THR A 45 -0.23 9.71 -7.99
C THR A 45 0.73 8.93 -7.06
N TYR A 46 2.01 9.31 -7.02
CA TYR A 46 2.97 8.72 -6.08
C TYR A 46 2.65 9.03 -4.62
N GLU A 47 2.20 10.24 -4.30
CA GLU A 47 1.80 10.62 -2.93
C GLU A 47 0.59 9.81 -2.45
N ASN A 48 -0.41 9.62 -3.32
CA ASN A 48 -1.56 8.75 -3.03
C ASN A 48 -1.15 7.29 -2.84
N LEU A 49 -0.26 6.78 -3.69
CA LEU A 49 0.30 5.42 -3.56
C LEU A 49 1.01 5.25 -2.21
N LEU A 50 1.90 6.19 -1.88
CA LEU A 50 2.66 6.19 -0.63
C LEU A 50 1.73 6.24 0.59
N SER A 51 0.72 7.11 0.57
CA SER A 51 -0.24 7.24 1.66
C SER A 51 -0.96 5.92 1.96
N ASN A 52 -1.47 5.23 0.92
CA ASN A 52 -2.13 3.94 1.10
C ASN A 52 -1.17 2.84 1.60
N LEU A 53 0.09 2.86 1.17
CA LEU A 53 1.10 1.92 1.68
C LEU A 53 1.43 2.15 3.16
N LEU A 54 1.55 3.40 3.57
CA LEU A 54 1.79 3.75 4.98
C LEU A 54 0.60 3.34 5.85
N LEU A 55 -0.63 3.53 5.38
CA LEU A 55 -1.85 3.07 6.06
C LEU A 55 -1.89 1.54 6.16
N THR A 56 -1.60 0.84 5.07
CA THR A 56 -1.50 -0.64 5.04
C THR A 56 -0.48 -1.14 6.06
N ARG A 57 0.72 -0.56 6.09
CA ARG A 57 1.78 -0.92 7.03
C ARG A 57 1.36 -0.67 8.48
N LYS A 58 0.78 0.50 8.77
CA LYS A 58 0.31 0.85 10.11
C LYS A 58 -0.72 -0.17 10.61
N THR A 59 -1.71 -0.50 9.77
CA THR A 59 -2.74 -1.49 10.10
C THR A 59 -2.14 -2.88 10.31
N PHE A 60 -1.20 -3.31 9.45
CA PHE A 60 -0.56 -4.62 9.58
C PHE A 60 0.29 -4.76 10.85
N VAL A 61 1.07 -3.72 11.20
CA VAL A 61 1.85 -3.70 12.45
C VAL A 61 0.92 -3.80 13.65
N TYR A 62 -0.12 -2.97 13.69
CA TYR A 62 -1.08 -2.98 14.79
C TYR A 62 -1.84 -4.31 14.90
N GLN A 63 -2.21 -4.92 13.77
CA GLN A 63 -2.81 -6.26 13.74
C GLN A 63 -1.86 -7.31 14.32
N GLY A 64 -0.55 -7.20 14.05
CA GLY A 64 0.48 -8.08 14.61
C GLY A 64 0.63 -7.96 16.12
N GLU A 65 0.50 -6.74 16.67
CA GLU A 65 0.49 -6.48 18.12
C GLU A 65 -0.73 -7.12 18.78
N LYS A 66 -1.93 -6.87 18.23
CA LYS A 66 -3.18 -7.45 18.72
C LYS A 66 -3.23 -8.97 18.65
N ARG A 67 -2.71 -9.55 17.57
CA ARG A 67 -2.49 -10.99 17.47
C ARG A 67 -1.66 -11.50 18.64
N ASN A 68 -0.54 -10.85 18.95
CA ASN A 68 0.34 -11.30 20.03
C ASN A 68 -0.37 -11.21 21.39
N GLU A 69 -1.11 -10.13 21.64
CA GLU A 69 -1.93 -9.97 22.85
C GLU A 69 -2.96 -11.11 22.99
N LEU A 70 -3.68 -11.43 21.91
CA LEU A 70 -4.67 -12.50 21.89
C LEU A 70 -4.03 -13.88 22.13
N VAL A 71 -2.90 -14.16 21.48
CA VAL A 71 -2.14 -15.40 21.71
C VAL A 71 -1.78 -15.54 23.20
N MET A 72 -1.23 -14.49 23.82
CA MET A 72 -0.87 -14.51 25.24
C MET A 72 -2.10 -14.63 26.15
N ALA A 73 -3.25 -14.09 25.75
CA ALA A 73 -4.50 -14.28 26.48
C ALA A 73 -5.02 -15.73 26.39
N ILE A 74 -4.90 -16.37 25.22
CA ILE A 74 -5.28 -17.78 25.03
C ILE A 74 -4.40 -18.68 25.88
N LEU A 75 -3.06 -18.54 25.78
CA LEU A 75 -2.11 -19.39 26.52
C LEU A 75 -2.25 -19.24 28.05
N ARG A 76 -2.63 -18.06 28.54
CA ARG A 76 -2.87 -17.85 29.99
C ARG A 76 -4.13 -18.54 30.49
N ASN A 77 -5.18 -18.56 29.68
CA ASN A 77 -6.49 -19.10 30.08
C ASN A 77 -6.61 -20.61 29.82
N HIS A 78 -5.79 -21.14 28.91
CA HIS A 78 -5.80 -22.54 28.46
C HIS A 78 -4.40 -23.13 28.60
N LYS A 79 -4.04 -23.55 29.82
CA LYS A 79 -2.68 -24.00 30.19
C LYS A 79 -2.23 -25.26 29.44
N GLU A 80 -3.17 -26.01 28.89
CA GLU A 80 -2.93 -27.20 28.07
C GLU A 80 -2.41 -26.87 26.66
N ILE A 81 -2.57 -25.62 26.19
CA ILE A 81 -2.14 -25.20 24.86
C ILE A 81 -0.67 -24.79 24.91
N GLN A 82 0.14 -25.38 24.03
CA GLN A 82 1.53 -24.98 23.86
C GLN A 82 1.73 -24.36 22.47
N ILE A 83 2.33 -23.17 22.42
CA ILE A 83 2.59 -22.49 21.13
C ILE A 83 3.64 -23.22 20.28
N SER A 84 4.48 -24.05 20.90
CA SER A 84 5.45 -24.93 20.23
C SER A 84 4.77 -25.89 19.25
N ASP A 85 3.55 -26.33 19.55
CA ASP A 85 2.79 -27.27 18.73
C ASP A 85 2.42 -26.69 17.36
N PHE A 86 2.54 -25.37 17.22
CA PHE A 86 2.20 -24.62 16.02
C PHE A 86 3.44 -24.01 15.36
N LYS A 87 4.65 -24.41 15.75
CA LYS A 87 5.89 -23.96 15.08
C LYS A 87 6.20 -24.82 13.86
N THR A 88 6.67 -24.17 12.81
CA THR A 88 7.33 -24.82 11.67
C THR A 88 8.73 -25.29 12.05
N SER A 89 9.36 -26.09 11.19
CA SER A 89 10.74 -26.57 11.38
C SER A 89 11.78 -25.44 11.47
N ASP A 90 11.47 -24.26 10.94
CA ASP A 90 12.34 -23.06 11.04
C ASP A 90 12.00 -22.16 12.24
N GLY A 91 11.10 -22.60 13.11
CA GLY A 91 10.73 -21.91 14.36
C GLY A 91 9.63 -20.86 14.22
N ARG A 92 9.12 -20.58 13.01
CA ARG A 92 8.00 -19.64 12.81
C ARG A 92 6.67 -20.26 13.24
N VAL A 93 5.83 -19.47 13.90
CA VAL A 93 4.49 -19.89 14.33
C VAL A 93 3.50 -19.82 13.17
N LYS A 94 2.74 -20.90 12.99
CA LYS A 94 1.63 -21.01 12.05
C LYS A 94 0.34 -20.51 12.71
N PHE A 95 0.18 -19.19 12.73
CA PHE A 95 -0.97 -18.57 13.41
C PHE A 95 -2.33 -19.03 12.87
N ASP A 96 -2.44 -19.33 11.57
CA ASP A 96 -3.70 -19.80 10.99
C ASP A 96 -4.13 -21.16 11.58
N GLU A 97 -3.18 -22.07 11.80
CA GLU A 97 -3.43 -23.36 12.47
C GLU A 97 -3.73 -23.15 13.96
N PHE A 98 -2.98 -22.25 14.62
CA PHE A 98 -3.20 -21.90 16.04
C PHE A 98 -4.60 -21.38 16.30
N PHE A 99 -5.03 -20.37 15.54
CA PHE A 99 -6.36 -19.80 15.69
C PHE A 99 -7.46 -20.76 15.24
N GLY A 100 -7.26 -21.46 14.14
CA GLY A 100 -8.23 -22.42 13.63
C GLY A 100 -8.57 -23.54 14.61
N LYS A 101 -7.54 -24.09 15.29
CA LYS A 101 -7.70 -25.16 16.28
C LYS A 101 -8.32 -24.66 17.59
N ASN A 102 -7.95 -23.46 18.04
CA ASN A 102 -8.36 -22.93 19.34
C ASN A 102 -9.62 -22.07 19.28
N TYR A 103 -10.16 -21.76 18.10
CA TYR A 103 -11.38 -20.97 17.94
C TYR A 103 -12.59 -21.47 18.77
N PRO A 104 -12.90 -22.79 18.83
CA PRO A 104 -14.08 -23.28 19.55
C PRO A 104 -14.03 -23.10 21.07
N ILE A 105 -12.86 -22.84 21.64
CA ILE A 105 -12.65 -22.74 23.09
C ILE A 105 -12.41 -21.29 23.55
N LEU A 106 -12.45 -20.32 22.63
CA LEU A 106 -12.29 -18.91 22.98
C LEU A 106 -13.45 -18.46 23.89
N ASN A 107 -13.12 -17.80 24.99
CA ASN A 107 -14.12 -17.10 25.79
C ASN A 107 -14.60 -15.81 25.09
N GLU A 108 -15.63 -15.18 25.63
CA GLU A 108 -16.27 -13.99 25.05
C GLU A 108 -15.27 -12.86 24.73
N LYS A 109 -14.44 -12.48 25.70
CA LYS A 109 -13.43 -11.43 25.51
C LYS A 109 -12.38 -11.78 24.44
N GLN A 110 -11.94 -13.04 24.39
CA GLN A 110 -11.01 -13.50 23.36
C GLN A 110 -11.68 -13.50 21.97
N LEU A 111 -12.97 -13.85 21.91
CA LEU A 111 -13.75 -13.84 20.67
C LEU A 111 -13.99 -12.40 20.17
N GLU A 112 -14.19 -11.43 21.06
CA GLU A 112 -14.25 -10.00 20.69
C GLU A 112 -12.95 -9.52 20.06
N GLU A 113 -11.81 -9.77 20.72
CA GLU A 113 -10.49 -9.41 20.18
C GLU A 113 -10.22 -10.14 18.84
N PHE A 114 -10.61 -11.41 18.74
CA PHE A 114 -10.53 -12.17 17.49
C PHE A 114 -11.32 -11.49 16.35
N LYS A 115 -12.56 -11.08 16.63
CA LYS A 115 -13.41 -10.37 15.66
C LYS A 115 -12.83 -9.01 15.28
N PHE A 116 -12.24 -8.30 16.24
CA PHE A 116 -11.55 -7.04 16.00
C PHE A 116 -10.37 -7.22 15.03
N ILE A 117 -9.46 -8.17 15.32
CA ILE A 117 -8.32 -8.51 14.45
C ILE A 117 -8.80 -8.92 13.06
N ARG A 118 -9.88 -9.73 12.99
CA ARG A 118 -10.52 -10.13 11.73
C ARG A 118 -10.99 -8.92 10.93
N GLY A 119 -11.69 -7.98 11.56
CA GLY A 119 -12.18 -6.75 10.92
C GLY A 119 -11.07 -5.85 10.37
N MET A 120 -9.87 -5.87 10.95
CA MET A 120 -8.72 -5.13 10.39
C MET A 120 -8.33 -5.61 8.99
N ASN A 121 -8.64 -6.87 8.61
CA ASN A 121 -8.39 -7.35 7.26
C ASN A 121 -9.29 -6.66 6.23
N ASP A 122 -10.50 -6.22 6.61
CA ASP A 122 -11.38 -5.49 5.70
C ASP A 122 -10.80 -4.10 5.40
N THR A 123 -10.22 -3.45 6.41
CA THR A 123 -9.44 -2.21 6.23
C THR A 123 -8.20 -2.42 5.35
N LEU A 124 -7.49 -3.55 5.53
CA LEU A 124 -6.35 -3.89 4.67
C LEU A 124 -6.78 -4.13 3.22
N VAL A 125 -7.93 -4.77 2.98
CA VAL A 125 -8.51 -4.94 1.63
C VAL A 125 -8.74 -3.58 0.97
N GLU A 126 -9.31 -2.63 1.69
CA GLU A 126 -9.58 -1.29 1.16
C GLU A 126 -8.28 -0.61 0.67
N TYR A 127 -7.25 -0.55 1.51
CA TYR A 127 -5.98 0.08 1.14
C TYR A 127 -5.23 -0.68 0.05
N ASN A 128 -5.18 -2.02 0.13
CA ASN A 128 -4.55 -2.85 -0.88
C ASN A 128 -5.25 -2.74 -2.25
N SER A 129 -6.58 -2.65 -2.26
CA SER A 129 -7.35 -2.45 -3.51
C SER A 129 -7.06 -1.09 -4.13
N ARG A 130 -6.96 -0.02 -3.32
CA ARG A 130 -6.54 1.30 -3.81
C ARG A 130 -5.14 1.30 -4.40
N VAL A 131 -4.18 0.66 -3.75
CA VAL A 131 -2.81 0.51 -4.28
C VAL A 131 -2.83 -0.25 -5.60
N LYS A 132 -3.53 -1.39 -5.66
CA LYS A 132 -3.69 -2.17 -6.89
C LYS A 132 -4.28 -1.33 -8.02
N ASP A 133 -5.33 -0.58 -7.75
CA ASP A 133 -5.99 0.27 -8.75
C ASP A 133 -5.07 1.36 -9.28
N ILE A 134 -4.30 2.01 -8.40
CA ILE A 134 -3.30 3.02 -8.81
C ILE A 134 -2.25 2.38 -9.73
N LEU A 135 -1.68 1.24 -9.33
CA LEU A 135 -0.62 0.58 -10.11
C LEU A 135 -1.14 0.02 -11.44
N SER A 136 -2.35 -0.54 -11.45
CA SER A 136 -2.96 -1.11 -12.66
C SER A 136 -3.32 -0.04 -13.71
N LYS A 137 -3.66 1.17 -13.25
CA LYS A 137 -3.97 2.33 -14.13
C LYS A 137 -2.74 3.11 -14.57
N ASN A 138 -1.59 2.89 -13.93
CA ASN A 138 -0.35 3.64 -14.16
C ASN A 138 0.85 2.69 -14.25
N LEU A 139 0.82 1.76 -15.21
CA LEU A 139 1.89 0.76 -15.39
C LEU A 139 3.27 1.38 -15.67
N SER A 140 3.34 2.62 -16.18
CA SER A 140 4.61 3.33 -16.35
C SER A 140 5.36 3.54 -15.03
N LEU A 141 4.65 3.64 -13.90
CA LEU A 141 5.29 3.79 -12.59
C LEU A 141 6.16 2.57 -12.23
N THR A 142 5.80 1.37 -12.70
CA THR A 142 6.60 0.17 -12.44
C THR A 142 7.91 0.14 -13.23
N LEU A 143 8.02 0.94 -14.30
CA LEU A 143 9.29 1.11 -15.02
C LEU A 143 10.21 2.10 -14.29
N GLU A 144 9.62 3.11 -13.65
CA GLU A 144 10.37 4.12 -12.89
C GLU A 144 10.80 3.63 -11.50
N VAL A 145 9.95 2.83 -10.84
CA VAL A 145 10.22 2.20 -9.55
C VAL A 145 9.97 0.69 -9.67
N PRO A 146 11.00 -0.10 -10.07
CA PRO A 146 10.84 -1.53 -10.38
C PRO A 146 10.18 -2.37 -9.28
N LYS A 147 10.41 -2.05 -8.00
CA LYS A 147 9.79 -2.76 -6.87
C LYS A 147 8.26 -2.64 -6.80
N LEU A 148 7.66 -1.69 -7.53
CA LEU A 148 6.20 -1.59 -7.63
C LEU A 148 5.59 -2.80 -8.35
N HIS A 149 6.36 -3.48 -9.20
CA HIS A 149 5.92 -4.73 -9.81
C HIS A 149 5.79 -5.84 -8.75
N ASP A 150 6.81 -6.04 -7.91
CA ASP A 150 6.78 -7.00 -6.81
C ASP A 150 5.68 -6.67 -5.78
N LEU A 151 5.44 -5.38 -5.53
CA LEU A 151 4.36 -4.91 -4.68
C LEU A 151 2.99 -5.31 -5.24
N LEU A 152 2.77 -5.11 -6.54
CA LEU A 152 1.52 -5.47 -7.20
C LEU A 152 1.28 -6.99 -7.13
N ASP A 153 2.31 -7.80 -7.36
CA ASP A 153 2.27 -9.26 -7.20
C ASP A 153 1.87 -9.66 -5.77
N HIS A 154 2.54 -9.07 -4.77
CA HIS A 154 2.25 -9.32 -3.36
C HIS A 154 0.78 -9.01 -3.03
N ILE A 155 0.30 -7.84 -3.45
CA ILE A 155 -1.07 -7.38 -3.20
C ILE A 155 -2.09 -8.27 -3.90
N ASN A 156 -1.84 -8.67 -5.14
CA ASN A 156 -2.72 -9.58 -5.85
C ASN A 156 -2.85 -10.93 -5.13
N ILE A 157 -1.73 -11.52 -4.69
CA ILE A 157 -1.75 -12.78 -3.93
C ILE A 157 -2.49 -12.60 -2.61
N TRP A 158 -2.23 -11.51 -1.88
CA TRP A 158 -2.91 -11.22 -0.61
C TRP A 158 -4.42 -11.08 -0.80
N LEU A 159 -4.87 -10.31 -1.80
CA LEU A 159 -6.29 -10.12 -2.11
C LEU A 159 -6.97 -11.41 -2.57
N VAL A 160 -6.29 -12.25 -3.34
CA VAL A 160 -6.82 -13.57 -3.73
C VAL A 160 -7.03 -14.43 -2.49
N LYS A 161 -6.03 -14.53 -1.59
CA LYS A 161 -6.15 -15.27 -0.33
C LYS A 161 -7.28 -14.76 0.54
N TYR A 162 -7.40 -13.43 0.66
CA TYR A 162 -8.51 -12.83 1.41
C TYR A 162 -9.86 -13.29 0.84
N ASN A 163 -10.04 -13.21 -0.48
CA ASN A 163 -11.34 -13.52 -1.10
C ASN A 163 -11.66 -15.01 -1.14
N THR A 164 -10.66 -15.88 -1.30
CA THR A 164 -10.86 -17.32 -1.53
C THR A 164 -10.81 -18.14 -0.25
N GLU A 165 -9.92 -17.80 0.69
CA GLU A 165 -9.68 -18.58 1.90
C GLU A 165 -10.29 -17.90 3.13
N PHE A 166 -10.07 -16.59 3.28
CA PHE A 166 -10.35 -15.89 4.54
C PHE A 166 -11.82 -15.48 4.72
N LYS A 167 -12.42 -14.87 3.70
CA LYS A 167 -13.74 -14.24 3.79
C LYS A 167 -14.82 -15.18 4.32
N ASN A 168 -14.76 -16.45 3.93
CA ASN A 168 -15.73 -17.47 4.30
C ASN A 168 -15.30 -18.33 5.51
N ASN A 169 -14.06 -18.19 5.99
CA ASN A 169 -13.54 -18.96 7.11
C ASN A 169 -13.59 -18.17 8.42
N GLN A 170 -14.63 -18.40 9.23
CA GLN A 170 -14.82 -17.71 10.52
C GLN A 170 -13.77 -18.07 11.57
N LYS A 171 -13.04 -19.18 11.40
CA LYS A 171 -12.01 -19.65 12.34
C LYS A 171 -10.63 -19.03 12.08
N GLN A 172 -10.52 -18.13 11.10
CA GLN A 172 -9.32 -17.34 10.83
C GLN A 172 -9.54 -15.87 11.17
N CYS A 173 -8.54 -15.22 11.77
CA CYS A 173 -8.55 -13.77 12.02
C CYS A 173 -7.43 -13.03 11.28
N LEU A 174 -6.55 -13.73 10.55
CA LEU A 174 -5.41 -13.17 9.85
C LEU A 174 -5.32 -13.65 8.41
N VAL A 175 -4.69 -12.84 7.56
CA VAL A 175 -4.34 -13.21 6.18
C VAL A 175 -2.83 -13.05 6.01
N TYR A 176 -2.14 -14.17 5.76
CA TYR A 176 -0.70 -14.17 5.47
C TYR A 176 -0.42 -14.60 4.03
N VAL A 177 0.46 -13.85 3.36
CA VAL A 177 0.99 -14.26 2.05
C VAL A 177 1.92 -15.49 2.18
N GLY A 178 2.43 -15.76 3.38
CA GLY A 178 3.22 -16.97 3.70
C GLY A 178 4.64 -16.96 3.12
N PRO A 179 5.53 -17.86 3.57
CA PRO A 179 6.93 -17.92 3.12
C PRO A 179 7.13 -18.32 1.66
N LYS A 180 6.14 -19.02 1.09
CA LYS A 180 6.13 -19.44 -0.32
C LYS A 180 5.47 -18.41 -1.24
N GLY A 181 4.89 -17.34 -0.69
CA GLY A 181 4.30 -16.26 -1.48
C GLY A 181 5.31 -15.17 -1.81
N LYS A 182 4.87 -14.14 -2.53
CA LYS A 182 5.70 -12.96 -2.82
C LYS A 182 5.82 -12.11 -1.55
N PRO A 183 7.01 -11.87 -0.99
CA PRO A 183 7.17 -11.02 0.19
C PRO A 183 6.83 -9.57 -0.15
N PHE A 184 6.41 -8.80 0.86
CA PHE A 184 6.28 -7.35 0.69
C PHE A 184 7.67 -6.76 0.36
N PRO A 185 7.82 -5.96 -0.72
CA PRO A 185 9.13 -5.51 -1.17
C PRO A 185 9.76 -4.56 -0.15
N LYS A 186 11.00 -4.85 0.23
CA LYS A 186 11.74 -4.04 1.20
C LYS A 186 12.05 -2.64 0.64
N ASN A 187 11.85 -1.63 1.49
CA ASN A 187 12.14 -0.21 1.21
C ASN A 187 11.34 0.42 0.05
N VAL A 188 10.27 -0.21 -0.43
CA VAL A 188 9.45 0.36 -1.52
C VAL A 188 8.90 1.75 -1.18
N GLU A 189 8.56 2.01 0.09
CA GLU A 189 8.09 3.34 0.49
C GLU A 189 9.17 4.41 0.37
N ASN A 190 10.44 4.06 0.61
CA ASN A 190 11.56 4.98 0.47
C ASN A 190 11.86 5.28 -1.00
N ASP A 191 11.79 4.26 -1.85
CA ASP A 191 12.00 4.44 -3.30
C ASP A 191 10.92 5.38 -3.89
N ILE A 192 9.66 5.23 -3.47
CA ILE A 192 8.57 6.14 -3.86
C ILE A 192 8.84 7.57 -3.36
N LYS A 193 9.26 7.75 -2.10
CA LYS A 193 9.60 9.07 -1.55
C LYS A 193 10.72 9.73 -2.35
N MET A 194 11.79 9.00 -2.65
CA MET A 194 12.89 9.53 -3.45
C MET A 194 12.41 9.97 -4.83
N LYS A 195 11.50 9.20 -5.46
CA LYS A 195 10.94 9.57 -6.77
C LYS A 195 10.09 10.83 -6.72
N ILE A 196 9.30 11.01 -5.66
CA ILE A 196 8.54 12.24 -5.41
C ILE A 196 9.49 13.44 -5.31
N GLU A 197 10.56 13.32 -4.54
CA GLU A 197 11.56 14.39 -4.37
C GLU A 197 12.36 14.68 -5.65
N GLU A 198 12.61 13.67 -6.48
CA GLU A 198 13.21 13.84 -7.80
C GLU A 198 12.29 14.67 -8.72
N LEU A 199 10.99 14.37 -8.76
CA LEU A 199 10.01 15.04 -9.61
C LEU A 199 9.71 16.49 -9.17
N LYS A 200 9.96 16.83 -7.89
CA LYS A 200 9.75 18.17 -7.35
C LYS A 200 10.89 19.16 -7.67
N LYS A 201 12.04 18.66 -8.13
CA LYS A 201 13.21 19.47 -8.53
C LYS A 201 13.05 20.02 -9.94
#